data_AF-A0RQS1-F1
#
_entry.id   AF-A0RQS1-F1
#
_cell.length_a   1.000
_cell.length_b   1.000
_cell.length_c   1.000
_cell.angle_alpha   90.00
_cell.angle_beta   90.00
_cell.angle_gamma   90.00
#
_symmetry.space_group_name_H-M   'P 1'
#
loop_
_entity.id
_entity.type
_entity.pdbx_description
1 polymer ?
#
loop_
_entity_poly.entity_id
_entity_poly.type
_entity_poly.pdbx_seq_one_letter_code
_entity_poly.pdbx_strand_id
1 'polypeptide(L)'
;MKKIKAVFLDRDGVINKDLGYVSKIDDFEFCDGIFEALRGFLKLGFALFIVTNQSGIGRGYYTSDDFLNLTKFMLDEFKKEDIYIKKVYYCPHSPEENCDCRKPKPGMILKALSEFDINLKNSIMIGDKNSDMLAANSAGINNCYLIGETSSLKTALDVYKLVFKECI
;
A
#
# COMPACT_ATOMS: atom_id res chain seq x y z
N MET A 1 -20.36 16.13 -3.76
CA MET A 1 -19.25 16.22 -2.80
C MET A 1 -17.94 16.22 -3.58
N LYS A 2 -16.85 16.79 -3.05
CA LYS A 2 -15.55 16.78 -3.74
C LYS A 2 -14.90 15.40 -3.54
N LYS A 3 -14.66 14.69 -4.65
CA LYS A 3 -13.99 13.37 -4.62
C LYS A 3 -12.61 13.46 -3.94
N ILE A 4 -12.26 12.48 -3.12
CA ILE A 4 -10.98 12.45 -2.40
C ILE A 4 -9.86 11.90 -3.31
N LYS A 5 -8.65 12.46 -3.22
CA LYS A 5 -7.47 11.87 -3.86
C LYS A 5 -6.93 10.76 -2.96
N ALA A 6 -6.46 9.65 -3.53
CA ALA A 6 -5.95 8.53 -2.76
C ALA A 6 -4.50 8.19 -3.14
N VAL A 7 -3.71 7.79 -2.14
CA VAL A 7 -2.47 7.04 -2.34
C VAL A 7 -2.78 5.60 -1.96
N PHE A 8 -2.65 4.68 -2.91
CA PHE A 8 -2.67 3.24 -2.65
C PHE A 8 -1.23 2.75 -2.53
N LEU A 9 -0.93 2.05 -1.44
CA LEU A 9 0.39 1.51 -1.15
C LEU A 9 0.32 -0.01 -1.06
N ASP A 10 1.31 -0.72 -1.61
CA ASP A 10 1.61 -2.05 -1.08
C ASP A 10 2.19 -1.96 0.35
N ARG A 11 2.26 -3.08 1.04
CA ARG A 11 2.82 -3.19 2.38
C ARG A 11 4.27 -3.67 2.32
N ASP A 12 4.48 -4.93 1.93
CA ASP A 12 5.80 -5.55 1.86
C ASP A 12 6.57 -5.00 0.65
N GLY A 13 7.77 -4.48 0.87
CA GLY A 13 8.61 -3.81 -0.14
C GLY A 13 8.37 -2.30 -0.26
N VAL A 14 7.29 -1.78 0.35
CA VAL A 14 6.91 -0.36 0.25
C VAL A 14 6.82 0.31 1.61
N ILE A 15 6.01 -0.24 2.52
CA ILE A 15 5.87 0.24 3.90
C ILE A 15 6.92 -0.40 4.80
N ASN A 16 7.05 -1.72 4.71
CA ASN A 16 8.08 -2.49 5.40
C ASN A 16 8.98 -3.20 4.40
N LYS A 17 10.18 -3.58 4.83
CA LYS A 17 11.06 -4.42 4.01
C LYS A 17 10.38 -5.74 3.69
N ASP A 18 10.48 -6.18 2.43
CA ASP A 18 10.02 -7.52 2.03
C ASP A 18 11.08 -8.55 2.41
N LEU A 19 10.94 -9.13 3.60
CA LEU A 19 11.75 -10.27 4.07
C LEU A 19 11.05 -11.61 3.79
N GLY A 20 9.96 -11.60 3.01
CA GLY A 20 9.06 -12.72 2.82
C GLY A 20 8.16 -12.97 4.03
N TYR A 21 6.87 -13.28 3.78
CA TYR A 21 5.88 -13.70 4.80
C TYR A 21 5.94 -13.00 6.17
N VAL A 22 6.23 -11.69 6.18
CA VAL A 22 6.38 -10.91 7.41
C VAL A 22 5.05 -10.91 8.16
N SER A 23 5.07 -11.56 9.33
CA SER A 23 3.88 -11.82 10.16
C SER A 23 4.12 -11.58 11.66
N LYS A 24 5.36 -11.31 12.06
CA LYS A 24 5.74 -10.98 13.43
C LYS A 24 6.23 -9.55 13.51
N ILE A 25 5.99 -8.91 14.64
CA ILE A 25 6.41 -7.53 14.91
C ILE A 25 7.94 -7.41 14.90
N ASP A 26 8.65 -8.40 15.47
CA ASP A 26 10.12 -8.40 15.54
C ASP A 26 10.79 -8.46 14.15
N ASP A 27 10.08 -8.98 13.14
CA ASP A 27 10.55 -9.05 11.75
C ASP A 27 10.10 -7.83 10.92
N PHE A 28 9.32 -6.92 11.51
CA PHE A 28 8.73 -5.79 10.81
C PHE A 28 9.63 -4.56 10.89
N GLU A 29 10.36 -4.32 9.80
CA GLU A 29 11.20 -3.13 9.65
C GLU A 29 10.59 -2.16 8.64
N PHE A 30 10.29 -0.93 9.06
CA PHE A 30 9.80 0.12 8.17
C PHE A 30 10.85 0.47 7.10
N CYS A 31 10.39 0.71 5.87
CA CYS A 31 11.23 1.22 4.80
C CYS A 31 11.67 2.67 5.08
N ASP A 32 12.88 3.01 4.63
CA ASP A 32 13.44 4.35 4.81
C ASP A 32 12.52 5.43 4.23
N GLY A 33 12.29 6.49 5.02
CA GLY A 33 11.50 7.65 4.60
C GLY A 33 9.99 7.43 4.51
N ILE A 34 9.46 6.25 4.86
CA ILE A 34 8.00 5.97 4.73
C ILE A 34 7.15 6.97 5.54
N PHE A 35 7.55 7.29 6.78
CA PHE A 35 6.82 8.25 7.62
C PHE A 35 6.80 9.65 7.01
N GLU A 36 7.94 10.11 6.46
CA GLU A 36 8.05 11.41 5.79
C GLU A 36 7.14 11.46 4.55
N ALA A 37 7.18 10.42 3.72
CA ALA A 37 6.37 10.32 2.52
C ALA A 37 4.87 10.37 2.83
N LEU A 38 4.40 9.54 3.78
CA LEU A 38 2.99 9.47 4.16
C LEU A 38 2.50 10.79 4.76
N ARG A 39 3.31 11.44 5.61
CA ARG A 39 2.99 12.77 6.14
C ARG A 39 2.87 13.80 5.03
N GLY A 40 3.78 13.77 4.06
CA GLY A 40 3.74 14.63 2.88
C GLY A 40 2.46 14.47 2.08
N PHE A 41 2.07 13.24 1.75
CA PHE A 41 0.82 12.95 1.04
C PHE A 41 -0.42 13.43 1.82
N LEU A 42 -0.46 13.24 3.15
CA LEU A 42 -1.55 13.73 3.99
C LEU A 42 -1.65 15.27 3.95
N LYS A 43 -0.53 15.99 4.05
CA LYS A 43 -0.49 17.46 3.94
C LYS A 43 -1.05 17.96 2.61
N LEU A 44 -0.87 17.19 1.54
CA LEU A 44 -1.41 17.48 0.21
C LEU A 44 -2.88 17.05 0.02
N GLY A 45 -3.53 16.58 1.09
CA GLY A 45 -4.94 16.20 1.11
C GLY A 45 -5.23 14.86 0.44
N PHE A 46 -4.25 13.95 0.38
CA PHE A 46 -4.51 12.56 -0.02
C PHE A 46 -5.02 11.74 1.17
N ALA A 47 -5.93 10.82 0.89
CA ALA A 47 -6.25 9.71 1.78
C ALA A 47 -5.30 8.53 1.51
N LEU A 48 -4.81 7.89 2.56
CA LEU A 48 -3.87 6.77 2.46
C LEU A 48 -4.61 5.44 2.55
N PHE A 49 -4.37 4.53 1.62
CA PHE A 49 -4.94 3.19 1.61
C PHE A 49 -3.82 2.17 1.42
N ILE A 50 -3.92 1.03 2.11
CA ILE A 50 -3.01 -0.09 1.93
C ILE A 50 -3.74 -1.19 1.18
N VAL A 51 -3.12 -1.75 0.14
CA VAL A 51 -3.64 -2.85 -0.68
C VAL A 51 -2.58 -3.94 -0.82
N THR A 52 -2.69 -5.02 -0.05
CA THR A 52 -1.59 -6.00 0.08
C THR A 52 -2.01 -7.45 -0.17
N ASN A 53 -1.15 -8.22 -0.84
CA ASN A 53 -1.34 -9.66 -0.99
C ASN A 53 -0.68 -10.37 0.20
N GLN A 54 -1.46 -11.15 0.97
CA GLN A 54 -1.03 -11.85 2.18
C GLN A 54 -1.24 -13.36 2.04
N SER A 55 -0.69 -13.93 0.96
CA SER A 55 -0.85 -15.36 0.64
C SER A 55 -0.25 -16.30 1.67
N GLY A 56 0.54 -15.82 2.63
CA GLY A 56 0.99 -16.66 3.73
C GLY A 56 -0.17 -17.18 4.58
N ILE A 57 -1.31 -16.49 4.60
CA ILE A 57 -2.54 -16.95 5.26
C ILE A 57 -3.11 -18.18 4.56
N GLY A 58 -3.42 -18.08 3.25
CA GLY A 58 -3.95 -19.20 2.46
C GLY A 58 -2.96 -20.37 2.32
N ARG A 59 -1.67 -20.10 2.49
CA ARG A 59 -0.61 -21.14 2.52
C ARG A 59 -0.38 -21.75 3.91
N GLY A 60 -1.01 -21.21 4.95
CA GLY A 60 -0.87 -21.71 6.33
C GLY A 60 0.46 -21.36 7.02
N TYR A 61 1.19 -20.35 6.55
CA TYR A 61 2.45 -19.90 7.17
C TYR A 61 2.21 -19.04 8.42
N TYR A 62 1.10 -18.31 8.46
CA TYR A 62 0.62 -17.54 9.60
C TYR A 62 -0.90 -17.38 9.52
N THR A 63 -1.53 -17.02 10.63
CA THR A 63 -2.98 -16.88 10.72
C THR A 63 -3.45 -15.48 10.32
N SER A 64 -4.76 -15.34 10.07
CA SER A 64 -5.38 -14.01 9.93
C SER A 64 -5.18 -13.15 11.17
N ASP A 65 -5.18 -13.75 12.37
CA ASP A 65 -4.98 -13.02 13.61
C ASP A 65 -3.55 -12.49 13.73
N ASP A 66 -2.54 -13.26 13.32
CA ASP A 66 -1.16 -12.78 13.25
C ASP A 66 -1.04 -11.55 12.32
N PHE A 67 -1.66 -11.63 11.14
CA PHE A 67 -1.71 -10.50 10.21
C PHE A 67 -2.42 -9.28 10.82
N LEU A 68 -3.56 -9.47 11.50
CA LEU A 68 -4.31 -8.38 12.11
C LEU A 68 -3.56 -7.74 13.28
N ASN A 69 -2.87 -8.54 14.09
CA ASN A 69 -2.03 -8.07 15.19
C ASN A 69 -0.85 -7.24 14.66
N LEU A 70 -0.16 -7.72 13.63
CA LEU A 70 0.92 -6.98 12.98
C LEU A 70 0.40 -5.69 12.31
N THR A 71 -0.75 -5.77 11.65
CA THR A 71 -1.39 -4.60 11.04
C THR A 71 -1.75 -3.56 12.10
N LYS A 72 -2.27 -3.98 13.25
CA LYS A 72 -2.55 -3.07 14.36
C LYS A 72 -1.29 -2.37 14.85
N PHE A 73 -0.21 -3.12 15.09
CA PHE A 73 1.08 -2.54 15.46
C PHE A 73 1.54 -1.48 14.45
N MET A 74 1.56 -1.81 13.15
CA MET A 74 1.94 -0.88 12.09
C MET A 74 1.08 0.40 12.11
N LEU A 75 -0.24 0.27 12.27
CA LEU A 75 -1.15 1.41 12.34
C LEU A 75 -0.93 2.26 13.61
N ASP A 76 -0.64 1.62 14.74
CA ASP A 76 -0.35 2.32 16.00
C ASP A 76 0.97 3.10 15.90
N GLU A 77 2.02 2.56 15.25
CA GLU A 77 3.26 3.30 14.98
C GLU A 77 3.02 4.52 14.07
N PHE A 78 2.24 4.37 13.00
CA PHE A 78 1.87 5.53 12.16
C PHE A 78 1.08 6.58 12.94
N LYS A 79 0.17 6.15 13.82
CA LYS A 79 -0.65 7.06 14.61
C LYS A 79 0.18 7.90 15.59
N LYS A 80 1.27 7.37 16.15
CA LYS A 80 2.19 8.14 17.00
C LYS A 80 2.78 9.36 16.27
N GLU A 81 2.85 9.30 14.95
CA GLU A 81 3.40 10.33 14.06
C GLU A 81 2.30 11.14 13.34
N ASP A 82 1.05 11.08 13.82
CA ASP A 82 -0.14 11.70 13.24
C ASP A 82 -0.42 11.27 11.78
N ILE A 83 -0.01 10.06 11.42
CA ILE A 83 -0.28 9.46 10.11
C ILE A 83 -1.48 8.50 10.24
N TYR A 84 -2.54 8.79 9.47
CA TYR A 84 -3.78 8.04 9.52
C TYR A 84 -4.01 7.28 8.20
N ILE A 85 -3.90 5.96 8.24
CA ILE A 85 -4.31 5.09 7.13
C ILE A 85 -5.84 5.01 7.13
N LYS A 86 -6.46 5.35 6.00
CA LYS A 86 -7.92 5.39 5.84
C LYS A 86 -8.51 3.99 5.93
N LYS A 87 -7.90 3.01 5.26
CA LYS A 87 -8.27 1.59 5.35
C LYS A 87 -7.15 0.68 4.81
N VAL A 88 -7.06 -0.51 5.38
CA VAL A 88 -6.23 -1.61 4.89
C VAL A 88 -7.13 -2.62 4.20
N TYR A 89 -6.82 -2.93 2.95
CA TYR A 89 -7.38 -4.06 2.21
C TYR A 89 -6.29 -5.09 2.00
N TYR A 90 -6.61 -6.35 2.25
CA TYR A 90 -5.67 -7.44 2.05
C TYR A 90 -6.36 -8.64 1.39
N CYS A 91 -5.58 -9.39 0.62
CA CYS A 91 -6.00 -10.66 0.05
C CYS A 91 -5.30 -11.81 0.80
N PRO A 92 -6.00 -12.65 1.57
CA PRO A 92 -5.39 -13.77 2.29
C PRO A 92 -5.08 -14.97 1.39
N HIS A 93 -5.69 -15.02 0.20
CA HIS A 93 -5.69 -16.23 -0.63
C HIS A 93 -4.32 -16.54 -1.26
N SER A 94 -4.05 -17.83 -1.40
CA SER A 94 -2.95 -18.35 -2.20
C SER A 94 -3.18 -18.09 -3.71
N PRO A 95 -2.14 -18.19 -4.55
CA PRO A 95 -2.31 -18.04 -6.01
C PRO A 95 -3.30 -19.03 -6.63
N GLU A 96 -3.44 -20.22 -6.06
CA GLU A 96 -4.23 -21.33 -6.62
C GLU A 96 -5.75 -21.17 -6.40
N GLU A 97 -6.16 -20.36 -5.41
CA GLU A 97 -7.56 -20.14 -5.03
C GLU A 97 -8.34 -19.25 -6.03
N ASN A 98 -7.68 -18.65 -7.03
CA ASN A 98 -8.31 -17.87 -8.12
C ASN A 98 -9.29 -16.75 -7.69
N CYS A 99 -9.18 -16.25 -6.45
CA CYS A 99 -10.04 -15.18 -5.92
C CYS A 99 -9.99 -13.88 -6.73
N ASP A 100 -10.95 -12.98 -6.53
CA ASP A 100 -11.04 -11.70 -7.27
C ASP A 100 -10.27 -10.53 -6.64
N CYS A 101 -9.82 -10.67 -5.40
CA CYS A 101 -9.14 -9.60 -4.68
C CYS A 101 -7.61 -9.58 -4.87
N ARG A 102 -6.97 -10.70 -5.21
CA ARG A 102 -5.51 -10.82 -5.28
C ARG A 102 -4.93 -9.99 -6.44
N LYS A 103 -3.97 -9.09 -6.16
CA LYS A 103 -3.20 -8.40 -7.22
C LYS A 103 -2.48 -9.46 -8.07
N PRO A 104 -2.53 -9.40 -9.42
CA PRO A 104 -2.79 -8.22 -10.25
C PRO A 104 -4.27 -7.90 -10.52
N LYS A 105 -5.24 -8.64 -9.98
CA LYS A 105 -6.65 -8.22 -10.10
C LYS A 105 -6.89 -6.92 -9.31
N PRO A 106 -7.78 -6.04 -9.79
CA PRO A 106 -8.04 -4.74 -9.16
C PRO A 106 -8.97 -4.82 -7.93
N GLY A 107 -9.40 -6.02 -7.50
CA GLY A 107 -10.53 -6.17 -6.58
C GLY A 107 -10.41 -5.41 -5.25
N MET A 108 -9.21 -5.34 -4.65
CA MET A 108 -9.00 -4.52 -3.44
C MET A 108 -9.19 -3.02 -3.68
N ILE A 109 -8.71 -2.52 -4.82
CA ILE A 109 -8.86 -1.11 -5.19
C ILE A 109 -10.34 -0.82 -5.51
N LEU A 110 -11.00 -1.69 -6.27
CA LEU A 110 -12.43 -1.55 -6.58
C LEU A 110 -13.30 -1.54 -5.31
N LYS A 111 -12.95 -2.35 -4.31
CA LYS A 111 -13.62 -2.32 -3.00
C LYS A 111 -13.45 -0.97 -2.29
N ALA A 112 -12.29 -0.34 -2.41
CA ALA A 112 -12.11 1.02 -1.91
C ALA A 112 -13.01 2.03 -2.64
N LEU A 113 -13.16 1.90 -3.96
CA LEU A 113 -14.03 2.77 -4.76
C LEU A 113 -15.52 2.60 -4.44
N SER A 114 -15.95 1.40 -4.02
CA SER A 114 -17.34 1.17 -3.61
C SER A 114 -17.65 1.76 -2.24
N GLU A 115 -16.64 1.91 -1.38
CA GLU A 115 -16.79 2.40 -0.01
C GLU A 115 -16.51 3.91 0.13
N PHE A 116 -15.72 4.48 -0.79
CA PHE A 116 -15.26 5.87 -0.74
C PHE A 116 -15.35 6.56 -2.11
N ASP A 117 -15.80 7.82 -2.12
CA ASP A 117 -15.88 8.64 -3.34
C ASP A 117 -14.50 9.14 -3.80
N ILE A 118 -13.69 8.24 -4.37
CA ILE A 118 -12.29 8.47 -4.75
C ILE A 118 -12.17 9.01 -6.19
N ASN A 119 -11.26 9.97 -6.37
CA ASN A 119 -10.84 10.49 -7.66
C ASN A 119 -9.65 9.71 -8.21
N LEU A 120 -9.92 8.67 -9.00
CA LEU A 120 -8.89 7.83 -9.62
C LEU A 120 -7.87 8.62 -10.45
N LYS A 121 -8.31 9.61 -11.22
CA LYS A 121 -7.45 10.41 -12.13
C LYS A 121 -6.32 11.12 -11.38
N ASN A 122 -6.59 11.53 -10.14
CA ASN A 122 -5.64 12.24 -9.28
C ASN A 122 -5.15 11.36 -8.11
N SER A 123 -5.40 10.05 -8.18
CA SER A 123 -4.86 9.07 -7.22
C SER A 123 -3.59 8.44 -7.78
N ILE A 124 -2.79 7.87 -6.89
CA ILE A 124 -1.52 7.22 -7.26
C ILE A 124 -1.45 5.82 -6.63
N MET A 125 -0.72 4.92 -7.30
CA MET A 125 -0.30 3.63 -6.76
C MET A 125 1.21 3.63 -6.54
N ILE A 126 1.66 3.17 -5.38
CA ILE A 126 3.07 2.91 -5.06
C ILE A 126 3.21 1.42 -4.71
N GLY A 127 4.00 0.71 -5.50
CA GLY A 127 4.23 -0.73 -5.37
C GLY A 127 5.67 -1.11 -5.71
N ASP A 128 6.12 -2.27 -5.27
CA ASP A 128 7.44 -2.84 -5.59
C ASP A 128 7.35 -3.92 -6.67
N LYS A 129 6.13 -4.38 -7.01
CA LYS A 129 5.90 -5.46 -7.97
C LYS A 129 5.06 -5.02 -9.16
N ASN A 130 5.30 -5.63 -10.32
CA ASN A 130 4.46 -5.43 -11.50
C ASN A 130 2.98 -5.75 -11.26
N SER A 131 2.67 -6.64 -10.31
CA SER A 131 1.28 -6.92 -9.93
C SER A 131 0.54 -5.70 -9.37
N ASP A 132 1.25 -4.79 -8.70
CA ASP A 132 0.68 -3.54 -8.20
C ASP A 132 0.26 -2.61 -9.32
N MET A 133 1.17 -2.45 -10.29
CA MET A 133 0.96 -1.59 -11.45
C MET A 133 -0.20 -2.10 -12.29
N LEU A 134 -0.27 -3.42 -12.52
CA LEU A 134 -1.37 -4.05 -13.25
C LEU A 134 -2.71 -3.88 -12.53
N ALA A 135 -2.76 -4.12 -11.22
CA ALA A 135 -3.98 -3.94 -10.43
C ALA A 135 -4.48 -2.50 -10.47
N ALA A 136 -3.57 -1.53 -10.32
CA ALA A 136 -3.89 -0.11 -10.35
C ALA A 136 -4.38 0.35 -11.73
N ASN A 137 -3.68 -0.03 -12.80
CA ASN A 137 -4.08 0.29 -14.17
C ASN A 137 -5.44 -0.33 -14.52
N SER A 138 -5.68 -1.60 -14.14
CA SER A 138 -6.99 -2.25 -14.33
C SER A 138 -8.12 -1.59 -13.53
N ALA A 139 -7.81 -0.92 -12.42
CA ALA A 139 -8.78 -0.14 -11.65
C ALA A 139 -8.97 1.30 -12.19
N GLY A 140 -8.17 1.74 -13.18
CA GLY A 140 -8.22 3.08 -13.76
C GLY A 140 -7.33 4.13 -13.07
N ILE A 141 -6.37 3.71 -12.24
CA ILE A 141 -5.31 4.58 -11.72
C ILE A 141 -4.18 4.61 -12.76
N ASN A 142 -3.86 5.80 -13.29
CA ASN A 142 -2.81 5.94 -14.30
C ASN A 142 -1.45 6.37 -13.72
N ASN A 143 -1.43 6.93 -12.51
CA ASN A 143 -0.21 7.39 -11.85
C ASN A 143 0.36 6.26 -11.00
N CYS A 144 1.11 5.37 -11.64
CA CYS A 144 1.65 4.16 -11.03
C CYS A 144 3.17 4.28 -10.92
N TYR A 145 3.71 4.12 -9.70
CA TYR A 145 5.13 4.26 -9.40
C TYR A 145 5.66 2.92 -8.88
N LEU A 146 6.53 2.31 -9.67
CA LEU A 146 7.25 1.10 -9.30
C LEU A 146 8.55 1.49 -8.61
N ILE A 147 8.70 1.09 -7.35
CA ILE A 147 9.91 1.32 -6.56
C ILE A 147 10.70 0.02 -6.41
N GLY A 148 12.00 0.12 -6.15
CA GLY A 148 12.86 -1.04 -5.90
C GLY A 148 14.32 -0.75 -6.20
N GLU A 149 15.21 -1.69 -5.85
CA GLU A 149 16.67 -1.48 -5.99
C GLU A 149 17.13 -1.21 -7.43
N THR A 150 16.46 -1.82 -8.40
CA THR A 150 16.75 -1.67 -9.83
C THR A 150 15.94 -0.55 -10.49
N SER A 151 15.03 0.09 -9.75
CA SER A 151 14.25 1.25 -10.22
C SER A 151 15.00 2.55 -9.95
N SER A 152 14.67 3.60 -10.71
CA SER A 152 15.16 4.96 -10.41
C SER A 152 14.57 5.54 -9.12
N LEU A 153 13.43 4.99 -8.67
CA LEU A 153 12.77 5.31 -7.41
C LEU A 153 12.97 4.15 -6.46
N LYS A 154 13.58 4.38 -5.30
CA LYS A 154 13.91 3.32 -4.34
C LYS A 154 12.89 3.22 -3.22
N THR A 155 12.29 4.34 -2.85
CA THR A 155 11.40 4.46 -1.69
C THR A 155 10.11 5.20 -2.05
N ALA A 156 9.10 5.08 -1.19
CA ALA A 156 7.90 5.91 -1.28
C ALA A 156 8.22 7.42 -1.15
N LEU A 157 9.31 7.77 -0.46
CA LEU A 157 9.77 9.14 -0.33
C LEU A 157 10.31 9.69 -1.67
N ASP A 158 10.99 8.87 -2.47
CA ASP A 158 11.42 9.28 -3.81
C ASP A 158 10.23 9.59 -4.71
N VAL A 159 9.15 8.78 -4.60
CA VAL A 159 7.89 9.06 -5.30
C VAL A 159 7.29 10.38 -4.84
N TYR A 160 7.20 10.61 -3.53
CA TYR A 160 6.71 11.88 -2.99
C TYR A 160 7.49 13.07 -3.55
N LYS A 161 8.83 13.02 -3.50
CA LYS A 161 9.72 14.06 -4.00
C LYS A 161 9.58 14.28 -5.51
N LEU A 162 9.51 13.21 -6.29
CA LEU A 162 9.31 13.26 -7.73
C LEU A 162 8.00 13.98 -8.10
N VAL A 163 6.90 13.58 -7.46
CA VAL A 163 5.55 14.04 -7.82
C VAL A 163 5.32 15.47 -7.35
N PHE A 164 5.84 15.84 -6.18
CA PHE A 164 5.47 17.10 -5.52
C PHE A 164 6.59 18.13 -5.42
N LYS A 165 7.77 17.85 -5.98
CA LYS A 165 8.90 18.80 -6.13
C LYS A 165 9.05 19.72 -4.92
N GLU A 166 9.18 19.14 -3.72
CA GLU A 166 9.63 19.96 -2.59
C GLU A 166 11.14 20.15 -2.74
N CYS A 167 11.54 21.38 -3.09
CA CYS A 167 12.86 21.89 -2.76
C CYS A 167 12.98 21.80 -1.25
N ILE A 168 13.71 20.81 -0.75
CA ILE A 168 14.27 20.83 0.60
C ILE A 168 15.35 21.90 0.62
#